data_AF-A0A9P8ZYL0-F1
#
_entry.id   AF-A0A9P8ZYL0-F1
#
_cell.length_a   1.000
_cell.length_b   1.000
_cell.length_c   1.000
_cell.angle_alpha   90.00
_cell.angle_beta   90.00
_cell.angle_gamma   90.00
#
_symmetry.space_group_name_H-M   'P 1'
#
loop_
_entity.id
_entity.type
_entity.pdbx_description
1 polymer ?
#
loop_
_entity_poly.entity_id
_entity_poly.type
_entity_poly.pdbx_seq_one_letter_code
_entity_poly.pdbx_strand_id
1 'polypeptide(L)'
;MIGSRVGVSAMRQVARTPNAAFFSQNLPRLALGMQARTVSTSKLSEADAQALLATQRQSRPVAPHLQIYDKSQTWFGGSIWTRITGSIFSGGLYTFSAAYLVAPLFGWHLESASIAAAFGSLPYAVKGGLKFLVAWPFVFHGINGMRHLTWDFAKGFSKPAIKTWGTAIWGVSIVSGLYLGFFF
;
A
#
# COMPACT_ATOMS: atom_id res chain seq x y z
N MET A 1 24.09 -8.51 1.20
CA MET A 1 25.41 -8.52 0.54
C MET A 1 25.96 -7.09 0.46
N ILE A 2 26.50 -6.53 1.55
CA ILE A 2 27.10 -5.18 1.57
C ILE A 2 28.28 -5.15 2.57
N GLY A 3 29.30 -5.98 2.38
CA GLY A 3 30.34 -6.15 3.42
C GLY A 3 31.79 -6.31 2.95
N SER A 4 32.13 -6.14 1.67
CA SER A 4 33.46 -6.53 1.17
C SER A 4 34.28 -5.46 0.45
N ARG A 5 33.83 -4.19 0.43
CA ARG A 5 34.54 -3.14 -0.36
C ARG A 5 35.48 -2.23 0.43
N VAL A 6 35.51 -2.31 1.76
CA VAL A 6 36.34 -1.41 2.60
C VAL A 6 37.80 -1.88 2.72
N GLY A 7 38.08 -3.17 2.53
CA GLY A 7 39.42 -3.72 2.77
C GLY A 7 40.48 -3.43 1.69
N VAL A 8 40.08 -3.14 0.45
CA VAL A 8 41.01 -3.12 -0.69
C VAL A 8 41.77 -1.79 -0.81
N SER A 9 41.21 -0.70 -0.28
CA SER A 9 41.82 0.65 -0.33
C SER A 9 43.05 0.79 0.58
N ALA A 10 43.06 0.09 1.73
CA ALA A 10 44.13 0.18 2.73
C ALA A 10 45.45 -0.45 2.26
N MET A 11 45.39 -1.48 1.40
CA MET A 11 46.59 -2.19 0.93
C MET A 11 47.45 -1.38 -0.05
N ARG A 12 46.92 -0.33 -0.70
CA ARG A 12 47.69 0.45 -1.69
C ARG A 12 48.64 1.49 -1.11
N GLN A 13 48.44 1.93 0.14
CA GLN A 13 49.30 2.96 0.76
C GLN A 13 50.58 2.39 1.38
N VAL A 14 50.59 1.10 1.74
CA VAL A 14 51.73 0.45 2.43
C VAL A 14 52.88 0.13 1.48
N ALA A 15 52.64 0.04 0.17
CA ALA A 15 53.66 -0.32 -0.83
C ALA A 15 54.62 0.82 -1.23
N ARG A 16 54.54 2.00 -0.60
CA ARG A 16 55.28 3.20 -1.06
C ARG A 16 56.47 3.65 -0.22
N THR A 17 56.78 3.02 0.93
CA THR A 17 57.97 3.39 1.73
C THR A 17 58.63 2.15 2.37
N PRO A 18 59.84 1.74 1.93
CA PRO A 18 60.53 0.61 2.52
C PRO A 18 61.50 1.10 3.60
N ASN A 19 60.99 1.41 4.81
CA ASN A 19 61.87 1.60 5.97
C ASN A 19 61.83 0.33 6.84
N ALA A 20 62.85 -0.50 6.67
CA ALA A 20 62.99 -1.82 7.30
C ALA A 20 63.24 -1.78 8.83
N ALA A 21 63.43 -0.61 9.44
CA ALA A 21 63.78 -0.47 10.85
C ALA A 21 62.57 -0.38 11.81
N PHE A 22 61.36 -0.14 11.31
CA PHE A 22 60.13 -0.12 12.14
C PHE A 22 59.38 -1.46 12.11
N PHE A 23 59.87 -2.45 11.37
CA PHE A 23 59.17 -3.69 11.08
C PHE A 23 59.22 -4.75 12.18
N SER A 24 59.98 -4.53 13.26
CA SER A 24 60.20 -5.54 14.30
C SER A 24 59.30 -5.42 15.53
N GLN A 25 58.57 -4.32 15.73
CA GLN A 25 57.90 -4.07 17.03
C GLN A 25 56.39 -3.93 16.98
N ASN A 26 55.77 -3.90 15.80
CA ASN A 26 54.31 -3.89 15.68
C ASN A 26 53.90 -4.76 14.49
N LEU A 27 54.12 -6.08 14.58
CA LEU A 27 53.32 -7.02 13.80
C LEU A 27 51.89 -6.89 14.33
N PRO A 28 50.92 -6.33 13.59
CA PRO A 28 49.55 -6.41 14.04
C PRO A 28 49.23 -7.91 14.11
N ARG A 29 48.73 -8.35 15.27
CA ARG A 29 48.17 -9.69 15.50
C ARG A 29 46.90 -9.95 14.66
N LEU A 30 46.89 -9.49 13.40
CA LEU A 30 45.85 -9.72 12.40
C LEU A 30 45.85 -11.17 11.87
N ALA A 31 46.86 -11.97 12.22
CA ALA A 31 46.93 -13.39 11.84
C ALA A 31 46.21 -14.34 12.83
N LEU A 32 45.69 -13.87 13.97
CA LEU A 32 45.04 -14.70 15.00
C LEU A 32 43.52 -14.74 14.89
N GLY A 33 42.99 -14.80 13.67
CA GLY A 33 41.54 -14.72 13.47
C GLY A 33 41.02 -15.28 12.17
N MET A 34 41.77 -16.15 11.47
CA MET A 34 41.12 -17.02 10.48
C MET A 34 40.35 -18.10 11.26
N GLN A 35 39.18 -17.75 11.80
CA GLN A 35 38.20 -18.73 12.22
C GLN A 35 37.78 -19.51 10.97
N ALA A 36 38.51 -20.60 10.69
CA ALA A 36 38.06 -21.62 9.77
C ALA A 36 36.79 -22.21 10.38
N ARG A 37 35.63 -21.73 9.95
CA ARG A 37 34.35 -22.33 10.34
C ARG A 37 34.32 -23.71 9.69
N THR A 38 34.52 -24.74 10.49
CA THR A 38 34.26 -26.12 10.09
C THR A 38 32.76 -26.24 9.84
N VAL A 39 32.35 -26.18 8.56
CA VAL A 39 30.96 -26.40 8.16
C VAL A 39 30.75 -27.90 8.13
N SER A 40 30.10 -28.44 9.16
CA SER A 40 29.65 -29.84 9.18
C SER A 40 28.34 -29.94 8.40
N THR A 41 28.28 -30.84 7.41
CA THR A 41 27.04 -31.18 6.72
C THR A 41 26.50 -32.49 7.27
N SER A 42 25.22 -32.51 7.62
CA SER A 42 24.50 -33.74 7.97
C SER A 42 23.63 -34.15 6.80
N LYS A 43 23.58 -35.45 6.47
CA LYS A 43 22.57 -35.98 5.56
C LYS A 43 21.21 -35.85 6.25
N LEU A 44 20.26 -35.21 5.58
CA LEU A 44 18.88 -35.07 6.05
C LEU A 44 17.98 -35.87 5.12
N SER A 45 16.94 -36.49 5.69
CA SER A 45 15.83 -36.97 4.88
C SER A 45 15.11 -35.78 4.24
N GLU A 46 14.38 -36.01 3.14
CA GLU A 46 13.62 -34.92 2.49
C GLU A 46 12.59 -34.30 3.43
N ALA A 47 11.97 -35.11 4.29
CA ALA A 47 11.02 -34.65 5.29
C ALA A 47 11.66 -33.71 6.32
N ASP A 48 12.84 -34.08 6.85
CA ASP A 48 13.56 -33.26 7.83
C ASP A 48 14.06 -31.95 7.19
N ALA A 49 14.52 -32.02 5.95
CA ALA A 49 14.93 -30.83 5.20
C ALA A 49 13.76 -29.86 4.99
N GLN A 50 12.57 -30.36 4.65
CA GLN A 50 11.37 -29.53 4.52
C GLN A 50 10.94 -28.91 5.85
N ALA A 51 10.96 -29.68 6.95
CA ALA A 51 10.63 -29.19 8.29
C ALA A 51 11.59 -28.08 8.74
N LEU A 52 12.90 -28.24 8.50
CA LEU A 52 13.90 -27.23 8.79
C LEU A 52 13.70 -25.97 7.95
N LEU A 53 13.42 -26.11 6.65
CA LEU A 53 13.13 -24.97 5.78
C LEU A 53 11.86 -24.23 6.21
N ALA A 54 10.82 -24.94 6.63
CA ALA A 54 9.59 -24.34 7.15
C ALA A 54 9.88 -23.52 8.42
N THR A 55 10.62 -24.10 9.37
CA THR A 55 11.05 -23.43 10.61
C THR A 55 11.86 -22.17 10.30
N GLN A 56 12.82 -22.27 9.38
CA GLN A 56 13.61 -21.12 8.95
C GLN A 56 12.75 -20.04 8.29
N ARG A 57 11.79 -20.42 7.42
CA ARG A 57 10.90 -19.45 6.75
C ARG A 57 10.01 -18.69 7.74
N GLN A 58 9.54 -19.35 8.80
CA GLN A 58 8.78 -18.70 9.87
C GLN A 58 9.61 -17.66 10.63
N SER A 59 10.91 -17.90 10.81
CA SER A 59 11.83 -16.96 11.49
C SER A 59 12.27 -15.77 10.64
N ARG A 60 11.98 -15.77 9.32
CA ARG A 60 12.39 -14.67 8.43
C ARG A 60 11.44 -13.49 8.62
N PRO A 61 11.95 -12.29 8.94
CA PRO A 61 11.11 -11.11 9.04
C PRO A 61 10.58 -10.73 7.66
N VAL A 62 9.34 -10.23 7.62
CA VAL A 62 8.77 -9.58 6.44
C VAL A 62 9.34 -8.16 6.37
N ALA A 63 9.93 -7.79 5.23
CA ALA A 63 10.42 -6.43 5.04
C ALA A 63 9.26 -5.43 5.13
N PRO A 64 9.45 -4.25 5.77
CA PRO A 64 8.40 -3.23 5.82
C PRO A 64 8.03 -2.79 4.41
N HIS A 65 6.75 -2.60 4.15
CA HIS A 65 6.23 -2.30 2.81
C HIS A 65 5.40 -1.01 2.81
N LEU A 66 4.12 -1.06 3.18
CA LEU A 66 3.23 0.12 3.15
C LEU A 66 3.70 1.24 4.10
N GLN A 67 4.42 0.87 5.17
CA GLN A 67 4.90 1.79 6.20
C GLN A 67 6.07 2.68 5.72
N ILE A 68 6.86 2.20 4.77
CA ILE A 68 8.07 2.90 4.30
C ILE A 68 7.97 3.35 2.84
N TYR A 69 6.89 2.99 2.14
CA TYR A 69 6.71 3.35 0.74
C TYR A 69 6.35 4.83 0.60
N ASP A 70 6.81 5.46 -0.48
CA ASP A 70 6.47 6.85 -0.81
C ASP A 70 4.96 7.00 -1.05
N LYS A 71 4.33 7.91 -0.31
CA LYS A 71 2.89 8.19 -0.38
C LYS A 71 2.48 8.96 -1.64
N SER A 72 3.43 9.53 -2.38
CA SER A 72 3.16 10.24 -3.64
C SER A 72 2.81 9.30 -4.80
N GLN A 73 2.92 7.99 -4.58
CA GLN A 73 2.78 6.96 -5.61
C GLN A 73 1.33 6.73 -5.98
N THR A 74 1.09 6.42 -7.27
CA THR A 74 -0.25 6.39 -7.87
C THR A 74 -1.24 5.46 -7.16
N TRP A 75 -0.75 4.40 -6.50
CA TRP A 75 -1.60 3.43 -5.82
C TRP A 75 -2.27 4.00 -4.56
N PHE A 76 -1.62 4.93 -3.85
CA PHE A 76 -2.17 5.66 -2.70
C PHE A 76 -3.23 6.70 -3.09
N GLY A 77 -3.33 7.02 -4.38
CA GLY A 77 -4.38 7.85 -4.95
C GLY A 77 -5.52 7.01 -5.54
N GLY A 78 -5.65 7.03 -6.86
CA GLY A 78 -6.81 6.45 -7.56
C GLY A 78 -7.08 4.97 -7.30
N SER A 79 -6.05 4.16 -7.04
CA SER A 79 -6.23 2.71 -6.87
C SER A 79 -6.90 2.33 -5.55
N ILE A 80 -6.37 2.77 -4.41
CA ILE A 80 -6.97 2.48 -3.10
C ILE A 80 -8.38 3.05 -3.01
N TRP A 81 -8.60 4.27 -3.51
CA TRP A 81 -9.89 4.92 -3.41
C TRP A 81 -10.97 4.24 -4.25
N THR A 82 -10.67 3.69 -5.43
CA THR A 82 -11.67 2.87 -6.15
C THR A 82 -12.08 1.63 -5.38
N ARG A 83 -11.15 1.00 -4.64
CA ARG A 83 -11.51 -0.14 -3.78
C ARG A 83 -12.38 0.29 -2.61
N ILE A 84 -12.01 1.39 -1.93
CA ILE A 84 -12.76 1.92 -0.80
C ILE A 84 -14.17 2.32 -1.24
N THR A 85 -14.32 3.14 -2.29
CA THR A 85 -15.63 3.57 -2.76
C THR A 85 -16.47 2.41 -3.29
N GLY A 86 -15.87 1.45 -4.00
CA GLY A 86 -16.58 0.25 -4.45
C GLY A 86 -17.06 -0.62 -3.29
N SER A 87 -16.23 -0.76 -2.25
CA SER A 87 -16.60 -1.51 -1.03
C SER A 87 -17.71 -0.80 -0.25
N ILE A 88 -17.68 0.54 -0.18
CA ILE A 88 -18.73 1.34 0.45
C ILE A 88 -20.07 1.12 -0.26
N PHE A 89 -20.11 1.18 -1.60
CA PHE A 89 -21.38 0.95 -2.32
C PHE A 89 -21.86 -0.48 -2.25
N SER A 90 -20.96 -1.44 -2.39
CA SER A 90 -21.32 -2.87 -2.31
C SER A 90 -21.82 -3.20 -0.90
N GLY A 91 -21.06 -2.82 0.12
CA GLY A 91 -21.43 -3.00 1.53
C GLY A 91 -22.71 -2.26 1.89
N GLY A 92 -22.87 -1.01 1.43
CA GLY A 92 -24.07 -0.21 1.63
C GLY A 92 -25.31 -0.85 1.00
N LEU A 93 -25.20 -1.32 -0.25
CA LEU A 93 -26.29 -2.03 -0.95
C LEU A 93 -26.72 -3.29 -0.20
N TYR A 94 -25.77 -4.17 0.16
CA TYR A 94 -26.10 -5.41 0.85
C TYR A 94 -26.64 -5.17 2.26
N THR A 95 -26.03 -4.23 3.00
CA THR A 95 -26.48 -3.89 4.35
C THR A 95 -27.88 -3.28 4.32
N PHE A 96 -28.12 -2.31 3.43
CA PHE A 96 -29.44 -1.70 3.28
C PHE A 96 -30.48 -2.71 2.83
N SER A 97 -30.17 -3.57 1.86
CA SER A 97 -31.11 -4.59 1.37
C SER A 97 -31.47 -5.60 2.46
N ALA A 98 -30.48 -6.06 3.23
CA ALA A 98 -30.73 -6.96 4.35
C ALA A 98 -31.52 -6.28 5.47
N ALA A 99 -31.18 -5.04 5.81
CA ALA A 99 -31.90 -4.24 6.81
C ALA A 99 -33.35 -4.00 6.38
N TYR A 100 -33.58 -3.66 5.11
CA TYR A 100 -34.90 -3.47 4.53
C TYR A 100 -35.74 -4.75 4.59
N LEU A 101 -35.13 -5.90 4.29
CA LEU A 101 -35.80 -7.21 4.36
C LEU A 101 -36.27 -7.55 5.78
N VAL A 102 -35.44 -7.29 6.79
CA VAL A 102 -35.78 -7.61 8.19
C VAL A 102 -36.58 -6.50 8.89
N ALA A 103 -36.69 -5.31 8.28
CA ALA A 103 -37.31 -4.13 8.88
C ALA A 103 -38.70 -4.40 9.51
N PRO A 104 -39.62 -5.15 8.88
CA PRO A 104 -40.94 -5.42 9.45
C PRO A 104 -40.89 -6.24 10.76
N LEU A 105 -39.86 -7.06 10.96
CA LEU A 105 -39.71 -7.88 12.17
C LEU A 105 -39.36 -7.03 13.41
N PHE A 106 -38.76 -5.85 13.18
CA PHE A 106 -38.31 -4.94 14.23
C PHE A 106 -39.11 -3.64 14.28
N GLY A 107 -40.14 -3.49 13.43
CA GLY A 107 -40.90 -2.25 13.29
C GLY A 107 -40.06 -1.08 12.75
N TRP A 108 -39.01 -1.35 11.96
CA TRP A 108 -38.20 -0.30 11.34
C TRP A 108 -38.88 0.24 10.08
N HIS A 109 -38.80 1.57 9.89
CA HIS A 109 -39.36 2.27 8.75
C HIS A 109 -38.27 2.66 7.75
N LEU A 110 -37.93 1.74 6.83
CA LEU A 110 -36.90 1.93 5.79
C LEU A 110 -37.47 2.15 4.39
N GLU A 111 -38.79 2.28 4.26
CA GLU A 111 -39.45 2.69 3.03
C GLU A 111 -39.05 4.11 2.61
N SER A 112 -39.04 4.34 1.29
CA SER A 112 -38.59 5.61 0.71
C SER A 112 -39.31 6.82 1.28
N ALA A 113 -40.60 6.71 1.62
CA ALA A 113 -41.37 7.80 2.21
C ALA A 113 -40.85 8.20 3.59
N SER A 114 -40.58 7.22 4.46
CA SER A 114 -40.07 7.46 5.82
C SER A 114 -38.64 8.01 5.80
N ILE A 115 -37.78 7.47 4.92
CA ILE A 115 -36.43 7.99 4.71
C ILE A 115 -36.49 9.44 4.18
N ALA A 116 -37.35 9.72 3.20
CA ALA A 116 -37.48 11.06 2.63
C ALA A 116 -38.00 12.08 3.66
N ALA A 117 -38.98 11.70 4.49
CA ALA A 117 -39.49 12.55 5.56
C ALA A 117 -38.41 12.85 6.61
N ALA A 118 -37.70 11.82 7.08
CA ALA A 118 -36.59 11.97 8.02
C ALA A 118 -35.50 12.87 7.44
N PHE A 119 -35.09 12.63 6.20
CA PHE A 119 -34.06 13.41 5.52
C PHE A 119 -34.49 14.87 5.26
N GLY A 120 -35.75 15.08 4.87
CA GLY A 120 -36.31 16.39 4.56
C GLY A 120 -36.27 17.36 5.73
N SER A 121 -36.44 16.83 6.96
CA SER A 121 -36.42 17.59 8.21
C SER A 121 -35.04 18.13 8.61
N LEU A 122 -33.96 17.65 7.99
CA LEU A 122 -32.60 18.03 8.34
C LEU A 122 -32.25 19.46 7.90
N PRO A 123 -31.34 20.17 8.62
CA PRO A 123 -30.81 21.44 8.18
C PRO A 123 -30.15 21.37 6.80
N TYR A 124 -30.21 22.45 6.01
CA TYR A 124 -29.69 22.49 4.65
C TYR A 124 -28.24 21.99 4.54
N ALA A 125 -27.35 22.45 5.43
CA ALA A 125 -25.96 22.02 5.45
C ALA A 125 -25.78 20.52 5.71
N VAL A 126 -26.61 19.94 6.60
CA VAL A 126 -26.58 18.51 6.92
C VAL A 126 -27.07 17.69 5.71
N LYS A 127 -28.18 18.12 5.07
CA LYS A 127 -28.68 17.48 3.84
C LYS A 127 -27.62 17.48 2.75
N GLY A 128 -27.01 18.65 2.52
CA GLY A 128 -25.97 18.78 1.49
C GLY A 128 -24.73 17.94 1.79
N GLY A 129 -24.29 17.90 3.06
CA GLY A 129 -23.19 17.04 3.49
C GLY A 129 -23.47 15.56 3.31
N LEU A 130 -24.66 15.08 3.70
CA LEU A 130 -25.04 13.67 3.52
C LEU A 130 -25.17 13.29 2.05
N LYS A 131 -25.79 14.14 1.22
CA LYS A 131 -25.82 13.95 -0.23
C LYS A 131 -24.42 13.91 -0.83
N PHE A 132 -23.52 14.81 -0.41
CA PHE A 132 -22.12 14.82 -0.84
C PHE A 132 -21.40 13.51 -0.49
N LEU A 133 -21.58 13.00 0.74
CA LEU A 133 -20.94 11.77 1.20
C LEU A 133 -21.37 10.53 0.40
N VAL A 134 -22.54 10.56 -0.24
CA VAL A 134 -22.99 9.51 -1.16
C VAL A 134 -22.59 9.83 -2.61
N ALA A 135 -22.73 11.08 -3.04
CA ALA A 135 -22.49 11.49 -4.42
C ALA A 135 -21.00 11.48 -4.80
N TRP A 136 -20.12 12.02 -3.95
CA TRP A 136 -18.69 12.07 -4.22
C TRP A 136 -18.08 10.68 -4.47
N PRO A 137 -18.25 9.67 -3.59
CA PRO A 137 -17.65 8.38 -3.85
C PRO A 137 -18.25 7.72 -5.11
N PHE A 138 -19.52 7.98 -5.44
CA PHE A 138 -20.18 7.45 -6.64
C PHE A 138 -19.50 8.00 -7.90
N VAL A 139 -19.38 9.33 -7.98
CA VAL A 139 -18.74 10.01 -9.12
C VAL A 139 -17.26 9.63 -9.21
N PHE A 140 -16.54 9.61 -8.08
CA PHE A 140 -15.14 9.19 -8.05
C PHE A 140 -15.00 7.76 -8.58
N HIS A 141 -15.80 6.81 -8.10
CA HIS A 141 -15.73 5.42 -8.53
C HIS A 141 -16.02 5.28 -10.02
N GLY A 142 -17.05 5.96 -10.52
CA GLY A 142 -17.42 5.93 -11.95
C GLY A 142 -16.31 6.48 -12.85
N ILE A 143 -15.80 7.67 -12.58
CA ILE A 143 -14.77 8.30 -13.44
C ILE A 143 -13.44 7.55 -13.33
N ASN A 144 -13.02 7.17 -12.12
CA ASN A 144 -11.80 6.39 -11.93
C ASN A 144 -11.94 4.99 -12.57
N GLY A 145 -13.15 4.40 -12.54
CA GLY A 145 -13.50 3.17 -13.25
C GLY A 145 -13.33 3.31 -14.77
N MET A 146 -13.81 4.40 -15.37
CA MET A 146 -13.57 4.67 -16.80
C MET A 146 -12.08 4.77 -17.15
N ARG A 147 -11.26 5.35 -16.27
CA ARG A 147 -9.79 5.33 -16.44
C ARG A 147 -9.25 3.90 -16.38
N HIS A 148 -9.71 3.07 -15.46
CA HIS A 148 -9.31 1.66 -15.39
C HIS A 148 -9.68 0.90 -16.66
N LEU A 149 -10.90 1.06 -17.19
CA LEU A 149 -11.29 0.49 -18.48
C LEU A 149 -10.39 0.97 -19.63
N THR A 150 -9.98 2.24 -19.61
CA THR A 150 -9.02 2.78 -20.59
C THR A 150 -7.65 2.10 -20.48
N TRP A 151 -7.20 1.82 -19.25
CA TRP A 151 -5.98 1.06 -18.99
C TRP A 151 -6.09 -0.40 -19.44
N ASP A 152 -7.26 -1.03 -19.37
CA ASP A 152 -7.48 -2.39 -19.86
C ASP A 152 -7.28 -2.49 -21.39
N PHE A 153 -7.47 -1.39 -22.12
CA PHE A 153 -7.11 -1.27 -23.54
C PHE A 153 -5.64 -0.93 -23.80
N ALA A 154 -4.75 -1.03 -22.80
CA ALA A 154 -3.33 -0.68 -22.88
C ALA A 154 -3.06 0.81 -23.24
N LYS A 155 -4.00 1.74 -22.97
CA LYS A 155 -3.87 3.17 -23.29
C LYS A 155 -3.54 4.01 -22.06
N GLY A 156 -2.77 5.09 -22.21
CA GLY A 156 -2.60 6.10 -21.15
C GLY A 156 -1.63 5.73 -20.01
N PHE A 157 -0.64 4.87 -20.27
CA PHE A 157 0.36 4.42 -19.30
C PHE A 157 1.59 5.35 -19.15
N SER A 158 1.66 6.44 -19.92
CA SER A 158 2.75 7.40 -19.76
C SER A 158 2.62 8.10 -18.39
N LYS A 159 3.74 8.31 -17.69
CA LYS A 159 3.75 8.97 -16.37
C LYS A 159 3.03 10.33 -16.38
N PRO A 160 3.20 11.20 -17.40
CA PRO A 160 2.45 12.45 -17.46
C PRO A 160 0.93 12.23 -17.55
N ALA A 161 0.48 11.30 -18.40
CA ALA A 161 -0.94 10.99 -18.54
C ALA A 161 -1.53 10.48 -17.21
N ILE A 162 -0.83 9.57 -16.54
CA ILE A 162 -1.25 9.04 -15.23
C ILE A 162 -1.40 10.16 -14.20
N LYS A 163 -0.45 11.11 -14.14
CA LYS A 163 -0.50 12.24 -13.21
C LYS A 163 -1.66 13.19 -13.54
N THR A 164 -1.83 13.54 -14.82
CA THR A 164 -2.93 14.41 -15.28
C THR A 164 -4.29 13.81 -14.97
N TRP A 165 -4.50 12.53 -15.32
CA TRP A 165 -5.75 11.83 -14.99
C TRP A 165 -5.97 11.72 -13.48
N GLY A 166 -4.92 11.48 -12.70
CA GLY A 166 -5.00 11.47 -11.24
C GLY A 166 -5.56 12.77 -10.68
N THR A 167 -5.00 13.91 -11.07
CA THR A 167 -5.50 15.24 -10.64
C THR A 167 -6.90 15.52 -11.15
N ALA A 168 -7.19 15.21 -12.43
CA ALA A 168 -8.50 15.47 -13.04
C ALA A 168 -9.63 14.70 -12.33
N ILE A 169 -9.40 13.42 -12.00
CA ILE A 169 -10.41 12.60 -11.31
C ILE A 169 -10.75 13.17 -9.93
N TRP A 170 -9.75 13.59 -9.16
CA TRP A 170 -9.98 14.24 -7.87
C TRP A 170 -10.76 15.54 -8.01
N GLY A 171 -10.34 16.43 -8.90
CA GLY A 171 -11.00 17.72 -9.10
C GLY A 171 -12.45 17.56 -9.56
N VAL A 172 -12.67 16.78 -10.63
CA VAL A 172 -14.00 16.57 -11.21
C VAL A 172 -14.93 15.89 -10.20
N SER A 173 -14.47 14.82 -9.52
CA SER A 173 -15.33 14.12 -8.56
C SER A 173 -15.75 14.98 -7.37
N ILE A 174 -14.84 15.80 -6.82
CA ILE A 174 -15.17 16.70 -5.70
C ILE A 174 -16.18 17.75 -6.15
N VAL A 175 -15.93 18.42 -7.29
CA VAL A 175 -16.83 19.46 -7.80
C VAL A 175 -18.20 18.88 -8.12
N SER A 176 -18.27 17.76 -8.84
CA SER A 176 -19.54 17.09 -9.12
C SER A 176 -20.24 16.62 -7.85
N GLY A 177 -19.51 16.07 -6.88
CA GLY A 177 -20.07 15.66 -5.60
C GLY A 177 -20.67 16.84 -4.83
N LEU A 178 -19.99 17.99 -4.79
CA LEU A 178 -20.50 19.20 -4.13
C LEU A 178 -21.73 19.75 -4.84
N TYR A 179 -21.71 19.75 -6.18
CA TYR A 179 -22.86 20.15 -6.99
C TYR A 179 -24.09 19.28 -6.68
N LEU A 180 -23.92 17.96 -6.74
CA LEU A 180 -24.97 16.99 -6.41
C LEU A 180 -25.37 17.02 -4.93
N GLY A 181 -24.49 17.51 -4.04
CA GLY A 181 -24.77 17.67 -2.63
C GLY A 181 -25.72 18.83 -2.36
N PHE A 182 -25.40 20.00 -2.90
CA PHE A 182 -25.97 21.27 -2.46
C PHE A 182 -26.94 21.91 -3.45
N PHE A 183 -26.89 21.52 -4.73
CA PHE A 183 -27.63 22.18 -5.81
C PHE A 183 -28.62 21.26 -6.53
N PHE A 184 -28.67 19.98 -6.17
CA PHE A 184 -29.63 18.98 -6.62
C PHE A 184 -30.06 18.13 -5.41
#